data_AF-A0A1Q4YVI3-F1
#
_entry.id   AF-A0A1Q4YVI3-F1
#
_cell.length_a   1.000
_cell.length_b   1.000
_cell.length_c   1.000
_cell.angle_alpha   90.00
_cell.angle_beta   90.00
_cell.angle_gamma   90.00
#
_symmetry.space_group_name_H-M   'P 1'
#
loop_
_entity.id
_entity.type
_entity.pdbx_description
1 polymer ?
#
loop_
_entity_poly.entity_id
_entity_poly.type
_entity_poly.pdbx_seq_one_letter_code
_entity_poly.pdbx_strand_id
1 'polypeptide(L)'
;MVSQTAAPPPPVDTAPTPAPPATPQPPAPPGAPVYAPGELAALAARHGLTVSGARPPLGAYIRQLWGRRHFITAFATAKLTAQYSQAKLGQIWQIMTPLLNATVYYFIFGVLMNTKRGVDDFVPFLVTGVFIWTFTSSSITAGTRAISGNIGLVRALHFPRASLPVALALQQLQQLLFSMGALFLILLVFGQYPRPSWLLAIPALALQAVFNTGVSMIVARLAAKTPDIAQLTPFILRTWMYSSGVMWSLDTLLKGDRVPHFVLVALEYNPAAVYIDLMRFALIDSFAGAQLPTHVWAVAAGWALVCGVAGFVYFWQAEEQYGRG
;
A
#
# COMPACT_ATOMS: atom_id res chain seq x y z
N MET A 1 69.05 -32.43 -24.41
CA MET A 1 68.73 -30.99 -24.60
C MET A 1 67.35 -30.79 -24.01
N VAL A 2 67.21 -30.51 -22.71
CA VAL A 2 67.35 -29.22 -22.00
C VAL A 2 66.44 -28.13 -22.59
N SER A 3 65.62 -27.54 -21.70
CA SER A 3 64.78 -26.32 -21.83
C SER A 3 63.31 -26.56 -22.22
N GLN A 4 62.30 -25.98 -21.57
CA GLN A 4 62.19 -25.07 -20.43
C GLN A 4 60.72 -25.10 -20.01
N THR A 5 60.43 -25.37 -18.74
CA THR A 5 59.09 -25.24 -18.16
C THR A 5 58.85 -23.75 -17.85
N ALA A 6 57.99 -23.08 -18.62
CA ALA A 6 57.61 -21.70 -18.36
C ALA A 6 56.74 -21.61 -17.10
N ALA A 7 57.13 -20.75 -16.16
CA ALA A 7 56.41 -20.49 -14.92
C ALA A 7 55.08 -19.74 -15.17
N PRO A 8 54.04 -19.92 -14.34
CA PRO A 8 52.79 -19.19 -14.44
C PRO A 8 52.99 -17.69 -14.09
N PRO A 9 52.21 -16.78 -14.70
CA PRO A 9 52.29 -15.35 -14.40
C PRO A 9 51.82 -15.06 -12.95
N PRO A 10 52.37 -14.02 -12.30
CA PRO A 10 51.98 -13.64 -10.95
C PRO A 10 50.52 -13.14 -10.90
N PRO A 11 49.85 -13.24 -9.74
CA PRO A 11 48.49 -12.77 -9.56
C PRO A 11 48.41 -11.25 -9.78
N VAL A 12 47.44 -10.84 -10.60
CA VAL A 12 47.09 -9.43 -10.80
C VAL A 12 46.44 -8.92 -9.53
N ASP A 13 47.11 -7.98 -8.85
CA ASP A 13 46.52 -7.19 -7.76
C ASP A 13 45.28 -6.46 -8.31
N THR A 14 44.09 -6.94 -7.96
CA THR A 14 42.85 -6.20 -8.19
C THR A 14 42.79 -5.04 -7.21
N ALA A 15 43.39 -3.91 -7.62
CA ALA A 15 43.21 -2.63 -6.94
C ALA A 15 41.70 -2.31 -6.81
N PRO A 16 41.26 -1.74 -5.68
CA PRO A 16 39.86 -1.36 -5.50
C PRO A 16 39.45 -0.35 -6.58
N THR A 17 38.33 -0.63 -7.27
CA THR A 17 37.73 0.27 -8.25
C THR A 17 37.63 1.69 -7.68
N PRO A 18 38.19 2.72 -8.36
CA PRO A 18 38.13 4.08 -7.85
C PRO A 18 36.67 4.53 -7.75
N ALA A 19 36.35 5.17 -6.63
CA ALA A 19 35.04 5.76 -6.39
C ALA A 19 34.67 6.69 -7.56
N PRO A 20 33.38 6.77 -7.96
CA PRO A 20 32.95 7.65 -9.02
C PRO A 20 33.38 9.10 -8.74
N PRO A 21 33.82 9.86 -9.76
CA PRO A 21 34.27 11.23 -9.56
C PRO A 21 33.16 12.05 -8.91
N ALA A 22 33.51 12.72 -7.81
CA ALA A 22 32.62 13.64 -7.13
C ALA A 22 32.11 14.68 -8.13
N THR A 23 30.80 14.92 -8.14
CA THR A 23 30.19 16.00 -8.92
C THR A 23 30.96 17.30 -8.63
N PRO A 24 31.35 18.08 -9.66
CA PRO A 24 32.08 19.33 -9.45
C PRO A 24 31.28 20.23 -8.52
N GLN A 25 31.78 20.46 -7.31
CA GLN A 25 31.20 21.45 -6.42
C GLN A 25 31.36 22.83 -7.09
N PRO A 26 30.32 23.67 -7.09
CA PRO A 26 30.45 25.03 -7.59
C PRO A 26 31.61 25.74 -6.85
N PRO A 27 32.41 26.55 -7.54
CA PRO A 27 33.55 27.23 -6.93
C PRO A 27 33.07 28.03 -5.72
N ALA A 28 33.76 27.85 -4.60
CA ALA A 28 33.42 28.53 -3.36
C ALA A 28 33.46 30.06 -3.58
N PRO A 29 32.54 30.82 -2.96
CA PRO A 29 32.53 32.27 -3.09
C PRO A 29 33.88 32.86 -2.64
N PRO A 30 34.37 33.94 -3.30
CA PRO A 30 35.65 34.55 -2.96
C PRO A 30 35.67 34.97 -1.49
N GLY A 31 36.68 34.53 -0.74
CA GLY A 31 36.83 34.84 0.70
C GLY A 31 36.12 33.86 1.65
N ALA A 32 35.56 32.75 1.16
CA ALA A 32 35.08 31.69 2.03
C ALA A 32 36.25 31.11 2.85
N PRO A 33 36.14 31.03 4.19
CA PRO A 33 37.16 30.38 5.00
C PRO A 33 37.36 28.93 4.55
N VAL A 34 38.62 28.54 4.35
CA VAL A 34 38.99 27.16 4.01
C VAL A 34 39.02 26.36 5.31
N TYR A 35 38.06 25.47 5.48
CA TYR A 35 37.95 24.61 6.65
C TYR A 35 38.68 23.28 6.41
N ALA A 36 39.33 22.75 7.44
CA ALA A 36 39.89 21.41 7.39
C ALA A 36 38.78 20.35 7.30
N PRO A 37 39.04 19.17 6.69
CA PRO A 37 38.09 18.06 6.67
C PRO A 37 37.62 17.71 8.09
N GLY A 38 36.31 17.80 8.36
CA GLY A 38 35.71 17.53 9.67
C GLY A 38 35.53 18.76 10.59
N GLU A 39 36.16 19.89 10.29
CA GLU A 39 36.04 21.13 11.08
C GLU A 39 34.63 21.74 10.97
N LEU A 40 34.02 21.69 9.78
CA LEU A 40 32.62 22.07 9.56
C LEU A 40 31.64 21.21 10.36
N ALA A 41 31.91 19.90 10.50
CA ALA A 41 31.09 18.99 11.28
C ALA A 41 31.21 19.27 12.78
N ALA A 42 32.42 19.60 13.26
CA ALA A 42 32.66 20.01 14.64
C ALA A 42 32.03 21.37 14.96
N LEU A 43 32.08 22.33 14.03
CA LEU A 43 31.43 23.65 14.16
C LEU A 43 29.90 23.49 14.20
N ALA A 44 29.33 22.68 13.32
CA ALA A 44 27.91 22.36 13.33
C ALA A 44 27.48 21.74 14.68
N ALA A 45 28.24 20.76 15.19
CA ALA A 45 27.98 20.14 16.49
C ALA A 45 28.04 21.15 17.65
N ARG A 46 29.00 22.08 17.64
CA ARG A 46 29.12 23.16 18.66
C ARG A 46 27.94 24.11 18.67
N HIS A 47 27.32 24.35 17.51
CA HIS A 47 26.12 25.18 17.39
C HIS A 47 24.81 24.38 17.48
N GLY A 48 24.87 23.09 17.84
CA GLY A 48 23.69 22.22 17.94
C GLY A 48 23.01 21.95 16.58
N LEU A 49 23.69 22.22 15.48
CA LEU A 49 23.20 21.99 14.13
C LEU A 49 23.35 20.50 13.79
N THR A 50 22.23 19.83 13.60
CA THR A 50 22.19 18.44 13.14
C THR A 50 22.07 18.39 11.62
N VAL A 51 22.55 17.31 11.01
CA VAL A 51 22.41 17.11 9.56
C VAL A 51 20.92 17.17 9.21
N SER A 52 20.55 18.13 8.36
CA SER A 52 19.17 18.29 7.90
C SER A 52 18.71 16.98 7.23
N GLY A 53 17.79 16.29 7.90
CA GLY A 53 17.24 15.02 7.46
C GLY A 53 17.79 13.76 8.14
N ALA A 54 18.68 13.85 9.14
CA ALA A 54 19.18 12.70 9.89
C ALA A 54 18.04 11.82 10.43
N ARG A 55 18.17 10.50 10.29
CA ARG A 55 17.15 9.54 10.69
C ARG A 55 16.98 9.55 12.22
N PRO A 56 15.85 10.02 12.76
CA PRO A 56 15.60 9.93 14.20
C PRO A 56 15.42 8.46 14.60
N PRO A 57 15.76 8.08 15.85
CA PRO A 57 15.53 6.71 16.33
C PRO A 57 14.05 6.34 16.25
N LEU A 58 13.74 5.06 16.00
CA LEU A 58 12.38 4.56 15.74
C LEU A 58 11.35 5.07 16.76
N GLY A 59 11.65 5.00 18.06
CA GLY A 59 10.72 5.46 19.10
C GLY A 59 10.42 6.96 19.03
N ALA A 60 11.42 7.79 18.71
CA ALA A 60 11.21 9.23 18.52
C ALA A 60 10.42 9.50 17.22
N TYR A 61 10.68 8.74 16.15
CA TYR A 61 9.95 8.86 14.89
C TYR A 61 8.47 8.52 15.06
N ILE A 62 8.15 7.43 15.77
CA ILE A 62 6.76 7.03 16.10
C ILE A 62 6.08 8.12 16.92
N ARG A 63 6.75 8.68 17.92
CA ARG A 63 6.21 9.78 18.74
C ARG A 63 5.93 11.04 17.91
N GLN A 64 6.83 11.40 17.00
CA GLN A 64 6.63 12.52 16.08
C GLN A 64 5.47 12.27 15.12
N LEU A 65 5.36 11.05 14.58
CA LEU A 65 4.27 10.67 13.69
C LEU A 65 2.92 10.73 14.42
N TRP A 66 2.84 10.21 15.64
CA TRP A 66 1.65 10.27 16.48
C TRP A 66 1.27 11.72 16.84
N GLY A 67 2.26 12.57 17.14
CA GLY A 67 2.05 14.01 17.36
C GLY A 67 1.46 14.72 16.13
N ARG A 68 1.67 14.17 14.92
CA ARG A 68 1.13 14.70 13.65
C ARG A 68 -0.16 14.02 13.18
N ARG A 69 -0.85 13.24 14.02
CA ARG A 69 -2.15 12.63 13.66
C ARG A 69 -3.16 13.63 13.10
N HIS A 70 -3.22 14.84 13.65
CA HIS A 70 -4.14 15.89 13.18
C HIS A 70 -3.79 16.37 11.76
N PHE A 71 -2.50 16.45 11.45
CA PHE A 71 -2.05 16.74 10.09
C PHE A 71 -2.41 15.58 9.15
N ILE A 72 -2.17 14.33 9.55
CA ILE A 72 -2.49 13.15 8.74
C ILE A 72 -3.98 13.10 8.40
N THR A 73 -4.85 13.29 9.40
CA THR A 73 -6.31 13.29 9.22
C THR A 73 -6.75 14.46 8.36
N ALA A 74 -6.26 15.68 8.65
CA ALA A 74 -6.64 16.87 7.89
C ALA A 74 -6.17 16.80 6.44
N PHE A 75 -4.95 16.30 6.20
CA PHE A 75 -4.41 16.11 4.85
C PHE A 75 -5.22 15.06 4.08
N ALA A 76 -5.56 13.93 4.71
CA ALA A 76 -6.39 12.89 4.10
C ALA A 76 -7.76 13.44 3.69
N THR A 77 -8.46 14.11 4.61
CA THR A 77 -9.78 14.70 4.35
C THR A 77 -9.69 15.80 3.29
N ALA A 78 -8.68 16.68 3.36
CA ALA A 78 -8.50 17.75 2.37
C ALA A 78 -8.24 17.18 0.96
N LYS A 79 -7.42 16.13 0.83
CA LYS A 79 -7.19 15.44 -0.45
C LYS A 79 -8.47 14.80 -0.99
N LEU A 80 -9.25 14.15 -0.12
CA LEU A 80 -10.52 13.54 -0.52
C LEU A 80 -11.52 14.60 -0.99
N THR A 81 -11.68 15.70 -0.25
CA THR A 81 -12.55 16.82 -0.64
C THR A 81 -12.10 17.42 -1.97
N ALA A 82 -10.80 17.71 -2.10
CA ALA A 82 -10.22 18.32 -3.29
C ALA A 82 -10.39 17.47 -4.55
N GLN A 83 -10.37 16.13 -4.42
CA GLN A 83 -10.59 15.20 -5.54
C GLN A 83 -11.92 15.43 -6.25
N TYR A 84 -12.94 15.90 -5.52
CA TYR A 84 -14.29 16.11 -6.05
C TYR A 84 -14.68 17.59 -6.14
N SER A 85 -13.88 18.52 -5.59
CA SER A 85 -14.20 19.96 -5.54
C SER A 85 -14.32 20.66 -6.90
N GLN A 86 -13.63 20.18 -7.94
CA GLN A 86 -13.68 20.81 -9.27
C GLN A 86 -14.87 20.32 -10.12
N ALA A 87 -15.56 19.25 -9.70
CA ALA A 87 -16.69 18.71 -10.44
C ALA A 87 -17.97 19.51 -10.16
N LYS A 88 -18.86 19.66 -11.15
CA LYS A 88 -20.14 20.36 -10.99
C LYS A 88 -21.02 19.80 -9.86
N LEU A 89 -21.02 18.47 -9.68
CA LEU A 89 -21.77 17.80 -8.62
C LEU A 89 -21.01 17.77 -7.28
N GLY A 90 -19.76 18.21 -7.25
CA GLY A 90 -18.96 18.30 -6.04
C GLY A 90 -18.86 16.97 -5.28
N GLN A 91 -19.05 17.04 -3.97
CA GLN A 91 -18.89 15.92 -3.04
C GLN A 91 -19.92 14.79 -3.24
N ILE A 92 -21.02 15.02 -3.97
CA ILE A 92 -22.02 13.98 -4.28
C ILE A 92 -21.37 12.78 -5.00
N TRP A 93 -20.31 13.04 -5.77
CA TRP A 93 -19.55 11.99 -6.45
C TRP A 93 -18.94 10.93 -5.53
N GLN A 94 -18.65 11.26 -4.26
CA GLN A 94 -18.09 10.28 -3.31
C GLN A 94 -19.00 9.07 -3.10
N ILE A 95 -20.32 9.29 -3.16
CA ILE A 95 -21.35 8.25 -3.01
C ILE A 95 -21.84 7.78 -4.39
N MET A 96 -21.94 8.70 -5.35
CA MET A 96 -22.45 8.36 -6.68
C MET A 96 -21.50 7.45 -7.46
N THR A 97 -20.18 7.62 -7.36
CA THR A 97 -19.21 6.73 -8.01
C THR A 97 -19.35 5.27 -7.58
N PRO A 98 -19.32 4.91 -6.28
CA PRO A 98 -19.50 3.52 -5.87
C PRO A 98 -20.89 2.97 -6.22
N LEU A 99 -21.96 3.78 -6.12
CA LEU A 99 -23.30 3.35 -6.55
C LEU A 99 -23.36 3.05 -8.06
N LEU A 100 -22.81 3.93 -8.91
CA LEU A 100 -22.76 3.70 -10.35
C LEU A 100 -21.95 2.45 -10.70
N ASN A 101 -20.79 2.27 -10.06
CA ASN A 101 -19.99 1.06 -10.24
C ASN A 101 -20.79 -0.20 -9.86
N ALA A 102 -21.47 -0.18 -8.71
CA ALA A 102 -22.31 -1.29 -8.28
C ALA A 102 -23.47 -1.56 -9.26
N THR A 103 -24.14 -0.51 -9.76
CA THR A 103 -25.19 -0.64 -10.78
C THR A 103 -24.67 -1.26 -12.06
N VAL A 104 -23.48 -0.88 -12.51
CA VAL A 104 -22.84 -1.49 -13.70
C VAL A 104 -22.56 -2.97 -13.45
N TYR A 105 -22.00 -3.33 -12.29
CA TYR A 105 -21.77 -4.74 -11.95
C TYR A 105 -23.07 -5.54 -11.85
N TYR A 106 -24.11 -4.97 -11.23
CA TYR A 106 -25.43 -5.58 -11.19
C TYR A 106 -26.02 -5.79 -12.58
N PHE A 107 -25.94 -4.79 -13.45
CA PHE A 107 -26.47 -4.87 -14.81
C PHE A 107 -25.76 -5.96 -15.62
N ILE A 108 -24.43 -5.98 -15.60
CA ILE A 108 -23.63 -6.96 -16.36
C ILE A 108 -23.87 -8.37 -15.81
N PHE A 109 -23.71 -8.58 -14.49
CA PHE A 109 -23.65 -9.93 -13.94
C PHE A 109 -25.01 -10.46 -13.45
N GLY A 110 -25.86 -9.59 -12.94
CA GLY A 110 -27.21 -9.93 -12.50
C GLY A 110 -28.18 -10.03 -13.67
N VAL A 111 -28.25 -9.00 -14.51
CA VAL A 111 -29.25 -8.93 -15.60
C VAL A 111 -28.77 -9.61 -16.88
N LEU A 112 -27.62 -9.20 -17.43
CA LEU A 112 -27.18 -9.66 -18.75
C LEU A 112 -26.68 -11.11 -18.72
N MET A 113 -25.87 -11.46 -17.74
CA MET A 113 -25.23 -12.78 -17.66
C MET A 113 -26.09 -13.82 -16.94
N ASN A 114 -27.20 -13.40 -16.29
CA ASN A 114 -28.10 -14.21 -15.43
C ASN A 114 -27.37 -15.29 -14.63
N THR A 115 -26.20 -14.93 -14.12
CA THR A 115 -25.22 -15.91 -13.66
C THR A 115 -25.51 -16.23 -12.21
N LYS A 116 -26.39 -17.22 -12.00
CA LYS A 116 -26.50 -17.94 -10.73
C LYS A 116 -25.31 -18.90 -10.60
N ARG A 117 -24.12 -18.37 -10.39
CA ARG A 117 -22.83 -19.09 -10.31
C ARG A 117 -22.72 -20.01 -9.07
N GLY A 118 -23.80 -20.71 -8.70
CA GLY A 118 -23.88 -21.52 -7.48
C GLY A 118 -23.86 -20.71 -6.17
N VAL A 119 -24.04 -19.39 -6.25
CA VAL A 119 -24.15 -18.47 -5.10
C VAL A 119 -25.46 -17.72 -5.27
N ASP A 120 -26.39 -17.90 -4.34
CA ASP A 120 -27.72 -17.29 -4.39
C ASP A 120 -27.64 -15.74 -4.36
N ASP A 121 -26.63 -15.19 -3.68
CA ASP A 121 -26.37 -13.75 -3.54
C ASP A 121 -25.17 -13.25 -4.35
N PHE A 122 -25.07 -13.64 -5.63
CA PHE A 122 -23.89 -13.33 -6.45
C PHE A 122 -23.56 -11.83 -6.55
N VAL A 123 -24.57 -10.96 -6.61
CA VAL A 123 -24.38 -9.51 -6.73
C VAL A 123 -23.79 -8.91 -5.44
N PRO A 124 -24.39 -9.11 -4.24
CA PRO A 124 -23.74 -8.80 -2.95
C PRO A 124 -22.31 -9.34 -2.84
N PHE A 125 -22.08 -10.58 -3.25
CA PHE A 125 -20.78 -11.24 -3.21
C PHE A 125 -19.73 -10.53 -4.08
N LEU A 126 -20.12 -10.17 -5.30
CA LEU A 126 -19.23 -9.50 -6.25
C LEU A 126 -18.94 -8.06 -5.82
N VAL A 127 -19.97 -7.28 -5.50
CA VAL A 127 -19.81 -5.86 -5.14
C VAL A 127 -18.97 -5.71 -3.87
N THR A 128 -19.21 -6.56 -2.85
CA THR A 128 -18.39 -6.61 -1.63
C THR A 128 -16.93 -6.86 -1.97
N GLY A 129 -16.63 -7.92 -2.74
CA GLY A 129 -15.26 -8.24 -3.13
C GLY A 129 -14.59 -7.12 -3.92
N VAL A 130 -15.29 -6.50 -4.87
CA VAL A 130 -14.75 -5.41 -5.68
C VAL A 130 -14.45 -4.16 -4.84
N PHE A 131 -15.31 -3.80 -3.88
CA PHE A 131 -15.07 -2.61 -3.05
C PHE A 131 -13.85 -2.80 -2.14
N ILE A 132 -13.74 -3.98 -1.52
CA ILE A 132 -12.61 -4.34 -0.66
C ILE A 132 -11.30 -4.45 -1.44
N TRP A 133 -11.36 -5.00 -2.65
CA TRP A 133 -10.22 -4.99 -3.56
C TRP A 133 -9.84 -3.57 -3.99
N THR A 134 -10.82 -2.75 -4.35
CA THR A 134 -10.59 -1.36 -4.80
C THR A 134 -9.91 -0.53 -3.72
N PHE A 135 -10.26 -0.73 -2.46
CA PHE A 135 -9.55 -0.10 -1.34
C PHE A 135 -8.07 -0.49 -1.30
N THR A 136 -7.77 -1.78 -1.45
CA THR A 136 -6.39 -2.31 -1.49
C THR A 136 -5.61 -1.74 -2.67
N SER A 137 -6.15 -1.87 -3.88
CA SER A 137 -5.49 -1.43 -5.10
C SER A 137 -5.25 0.08 -5.11
N SER A 138 -6.23 0.86 -4.64
CA SER A 138 -6.12 2.32 -4.60
C SER A 138 -5.14 2.78 -3.54
N SER A 139 -5.10 2.13 -2.37
CA SER A 139 -4.13 2.45 -1.31
C SER A 139 -2.69 2.22 -1.78
N ILE A 140 -2.44 1.09 -2.43
CA ILE A 140 -1.10 0.75 -2.96
C ILE A 140 -0.70 1.72 -4.08
N THR A 141 -1.63 2.03 -4.99
CA THR A 141 -1.38 2.99 -6.08
C THR A 141 -1.11 4.40 -5.55
N ALA A 142 -1.88 4.86 -4.56
CA ALA A 142 -1.66 6.15 -3.91
C ALA A 142 -0.32 6.18 -3.15
N GLY A 143 0.02 5.10 -2.45
CA GLY A 143 1.31 4.92 -1.78
C GLY A 143 2.49 5.02 -2.75
N THR A 144 2.38 4.39 -3.91
CA THR A 144 3.40 4.44 -4.99
C THR A 144 3.76 5.88 -5.39
N ARG A 145 2.79 6.79 -5.36
CA ARG A 145 2.96 8.21 -5.73
C ARG A 145 3.06 9.14 -4.53
N ALA A 146 3.13 8.60 -3.30
CA ALA A 146 3.04 9.40 -2.08
C ALA A 146 4.14 10.46 -1.96
N ILE A 147 5.36 10.10 -2.32
CA ILE A 147 6.53 10.99 -2.23
C ILE A 147 6.62 11.90 -3.45
N SER A 148 6.63 11.33 -4.66
CA SER A 148 6.77 12.09 -5.91
C SER A 148 5.63 13.07 -6.12
N GLY A 149 4.39 12.67 -5.84
CA GLY A 149 3.20 13.52 -5.98
C GLY A 149 3.08 14.63 -4.93
N ASN A 150 3.90 14.62 -3.87
CA ASN A 150 3.89 15.64 -2.82
C ASN A 150 5.31 16.21 -2.56
N ILE A 151 6.19 16.16 -3.56
CA ILE A 151 7.60 16.56 -3.41
C ILE A 151 7.77 18.00 -2.95
N GLY A 152 6.90 18.92 -3.40
CA GLY A 152 6.91 20.32 -2.96
C GLY A 152 6.67 20.44 -1.46
N LEU A 153 5.73 19.66 -0.92
CA LEU A 153 5.43 19.64 0.52
C LEU A 153 6.57 19.00 1.32
N VAL A 154 7.14 17.91 0.81
CA VAL A 154 8.30 17.21 1.41
C VAL A 154 9.51 18.13 1.51
N ARG A 155 9.72 19.01 0.51
CA ARG A 155 10.83 19.97 0.50
C ARG A 155 10.54 21.23 1.33
N ALA A 156 9.29 21.65 1.44
CA ALA A 156 8.90 22.88 2.13
C ALA A 156 8.78 22.73 3.65
N LEU A 157 8.39 21.56 4.16
CA LEU A 157 8.13 21.36 5.60
C LEU A 157 8.94 20.18 6.13
N HIS A 158 9.53 20.36 7.32
CA HIS A 158 10.23 19.28 8.01
C HIS A 158 9.23 18.44 8.81
N PHE A 159 9.02 17.18 8.43
CA PHE A 159 8.13 16.24 9.11
C PHE A 159 8.43 14.78 8.78
N PRO A 160 7.98 13.80 9.61
CA PRO A 160 8.14 12.38 9.33
C PRO A 160 7.51 12.00 7.99
N ARG A 161 8.31 11.62 6.97
CA ARG A 161 7.76 11.41 5.61
C ARG A 161 6.72 10.29 5.56
N ALA A 162 6.73 9.35 6.51
CA ALA A 162 5.71 8.30 6.63
C ALA A 162 4.29 8.85 6.83
N SER A 163 4.13 10.12 7.25
CA SER A 163 2.82 10.76 7.35
C SER A 163 2.09 10.84 6.01
N LEU A 164 2.80 10.94 4.88
CA LEU A 164 2.20 10.99 3.54
C LEU A 164 1.56 9.68 3.11
N PRO A 165 2.28 8.53 3.05
CA PRO A 165 1.66 7.26 2.68
C PRO A 165 0.56 6.86 3.67
N VAL A 166 0.71 7.16 4.97
CA VAL A 166 -0.34 6.93 5.97
C VAL A 166 -1.57 7.80 5.71
N ALA A 167 -1.41 9.09 5.42
CA ALA A 167 -2.52 9.98 5.12
C ALA A 167 -3.24 9.60 3.83
N LEU A 168 -2.51 9.15 2.80
CA LEU A 168 -3.12 8.67 1.56
C LEU A 168 -3.85 7.33 1.75
N ALA A 169 -3.31 6.40 2.54
CA ALA A 169 -4.03 5.18 2.90
C ALA A 169 -5.31 5.50 3.70
N LEU A 170 -5.24 6.48 4.62
CA LEU A 170 -6.40 6.98 5.34
C LEU A 170 -7.43 7.65 4.43
N GLN A 171 -6.99 8.42 3.43
CA GLN A 171 -7.88 8.98 2.39
C GLN A 171 -8.64 7.86 1.67
N GLN A 172 -7.96 6.78 1.30
CA GLN A 172 -8.61 5.63 0.67
C GLN A 172 -9.55 4.88 1.60
N LEU A 173 -9.24 4.82 2.91
CA LEU A 173 -10.15 4.27 3.91
C LEU A 173 -11.42 5.12 4.01
N GLN A 174 -11.30 6.45 4.06
CA GLN A 174 -12.46 7.35 4.05
C GLN A 174 -13.34 7.13 2.80
N GLN A 175 -12.74 7.01 1.62
CA GLN A 175 -13.47 6.69 0.38
C GLN A 175 -14.14 5.30 0.45
N LEU A 176 -13.49 4.32 1.07
CA LEU A 176 -14.10 3.02 1.31
C LEU A 176 -15.31 3.13 2.25
N LEU A 177 -15.27 3.97 3.29
CA LEU A 177 -16.41 4.15 4.20
C LEU A 177 -17.64 4.70 3.47
N PHE A 178 -17.48 5.64 2.53
CA PHE A 178 -18.59 6.06 1.65
C PHE A 178 -19.09 4.90 0.77
N SER A 179 -18.17 4.08 0.27
CA SER A 179 -18.51 2.88 -0.50
C SER A 179 -19.20 1.82 0.36
N MET A 180 -18.89 1.71 1.64
CA MET A 180 -19.57 0.84 2.60
C MET A 180 -21.00 1.32 2.86
N GLY A 181 -21.25 2.63 2.90
CA GLY A 181 -22.61 3.17 2.95
C GLY A 181 -23.43 2.79 1.71
N ALA A 182 -22.83 2.86 0.52
CA ALA A 182 -23.47 2.37 -0.70
C ALA A 182 -23.71 0.84 -0.67
N LEU A 183 -22.73 0.07 -0.20
CA LEU A 183 -22.84 -1.38 -0.05
C LEU A 183 -23.95 -1.76 0.92
N PHE A 184 -24.07 -1.06 2.05
CA PHE A 184 -25.15 -1.25 3.03
C PHE A 184 -26.53 -1.16 2.37
N LEU A 185 -26.76 -0.12 1.55
CA LEU A 185 -28.03 0.05 0.84
C LEU A 185 -28.28 -1.10 -0.15
N ILE A 186 -27.24 -1.54 -0.85
CA ILE A 186 -27.33 -2.67 -1.78
C ILE A 186 -27.70 -3.94 -1.02
N LEU A 187 -27.01 -4.27 0.07
CA LEU A 187 -27.30 -5.45 0.89
C LEU A 187 -28.76 -5.49 1.33
N LEU A 188 -29.31 -4.36 1.80
CA LEU A 188 -30.73 -4.27 2.17
C LEU A 188 -31.68 -4.54 1.00
N VAL A 189 -31.41 -4.00 -0.19
CA VAL A 189 -32.23 -4.23 -1.39
C VAL A 189 -32.23 -5.70 -1.80
N PHE A 190 -31.12 -6.40 -1.57
CA PHE A 190 -30.98 -7.84 -1.84
C PHE A 190 -31.42 -8.73 -0.67
N GLY A 191 -32.06 -8.18 0.37
CA GLY A 191 -32.61 -8.96 1.49
C GLY A 191 -31.60 -9.40 2.54
N GLN A 192 -30.37 -8.86 2.52
CA GLN A 192 -29.34 -9.09 3.53
C GLN A 192 -29.51 -8.07 4.66
N TYR A 193 -30.04 -8.52 5.81
CA TYR A 193 -30.33 -7.65 6.94
C TYR A 193 -29.17 -7.56 7.94
N PRO A 194 -29.05 -6.44 8.68
CA PRO A 194 -28.01 -6.28 9.69
C PRO A 194 -28.05 -7.39 10.74
N ARG A 195 -26.90 -8.05 10.95
CA ARG A 195 -26.71 -9.12 11.94
C ARG A 195 -25.50 -8.85 12.82
N PRO A 196 -25.37 -9.53 13.97
CA PRO A 196 -24.18 -9.40 14.81
C PRO A 196 -22.86 -9.70 14.07
N SER A 197 -22.89 -10.54 13.02
CA SER A 197 -21.73 -10.81 12.15
C SER A 197 -21.19 -9.55 11.46
N TRP A 198 -22.03 -8.53 11.20
CA TRP A 198 -21.58 -7.28 10.57
C TRP A 198 -20.58 -6.52 11.44
N LEU A 199 -20.59 -6.74 12.76
CA LEU A 199 -19.58 -6.18 13.67
C LEU A 199 -18.18 -6.71 13.36
N LEU A 200 -18.05 -7.90 12.75
CA LEU A 200 -16.78 -8.46 12.30
C LEU A 200 -16.19 -7.72 11.10
N ALA A 201 -16.99 -6.95 10.36
CA ALA A 201 -16.47 -6.09 9.29
C ALA A 201 -15.51 -5.03 9.85
N ILE A 202 -15.74 -4.54 11.07
CA ILE A 202 -14.91 -3.49 11.70
C ILE A 202 -13.47 -3.97 11.93
N PRO A 203 -13.20 -5.09 12.66
CA PRO A 203 -11.84 -5.59 12.83
C PRO A 203 -11.23 -6.04 11.50
N ALA A 204 -12.00 -6.61 10.56
CA ALA A 204 -11.49 -6.97 9.25
C ALA A 204 -10.97 -5.75 8.47
N LEU A 205 -11.75 -4.66 8.44
CA LEU A 205 -11.36 -3.39 7.82
C LEU A 205 -10.16 -2.75 8.52
N ALA A 206 -10.10 -2.82 9.86
CA ALA A 206 -8.97 -2.30 10.61
C ALA A 206 -7.66 -3.04 10.27
N LEU A 207 -7.69 -4.37 10.23
CA LEU A 207 -6.54 -5.19 9.83
C LEU A 207 -6.14 -4.90 8.37
N GLN A 208 -7.12 -4.81 7.47
CA GLN A 208 -6.86 -4.48 6.07
C GLN A 208 -6.27 -3.08 5.91
N ALA A 209 -6.72 -2.10 6.69
CA ALA A 209 -6.18 -0.75 6.66
C ALA A 209 -4.71 -0.73 7.10
N VAL A 210 -4.35 -1.48 8.14
CA VAL A 210 -2.96 -1.64 8.59
C VAL A 210 -2.11 -2.32 7.50
N PHE A 211 -2.60 -3.42 6.93
CA PHE A 211 -1.94 -4.11 5.82
C PHE A 211 -1.69 -3.17 4.63
N ASN A 212 -2.74 -2.50 4.15
CA ASN A 212 -2.67 -1.58 3.03
C ASN A 212 -1.68 -0.45 3.31
N THR A 213 -1.73 0.14 4.51
CA THR A 213 -0.80 1.20 4.91
C THR A 213 0.65 0.71 4.90
N GLY A 214 0.90 -0.52 5.38
CA GLY A 214 2.18 -1.20 5.32
C GLY A 214 2.72 -1.39 3.90
N VAL A 215 1.90 -1.98 3.02
CA VAL A 215 2.27 -2.20 1.62
C VAL A 215 2.47 -0.87 0.88
N SER A 216 1.59 0.11 1.11
CA SER A 216 1.73 1.47 0.56
C SER A 216 3.06 2.10 0.94
N MET A 217 3.54 1.91 2.18
CA MET A 217 4.86 2.38 2.60
C MET A 217 6.00 1.64 1.89
N ILE A 218 5.92 0.32 1.73
CA ILE A 218 6.92 -0.47 0.99
C ILE A 218 7.04 0.04 -0.44
N VAL A 219 5.91 0.15 -1.14
CA VAL A 219 5.88 0.56 -2.54
C VAL A 219 6.24 2.05 -2.69
N ALA A 220 5.89 2.91 -1.73
CA ALA A 220 6.35 4.30 -1.70
C ALA A 220 7.88 4.40 -1.69
N ARG A 221 8.56 3.58 -0.87
CA ARG A 221 10.03 3.53 -0.82
C ARG A 221 10.60 3.04 -2.16
N LEU A 222 10.04 1.96 -2.72
CA LEU A 222 10.50 1.40 -3.99
C LEU A 222 10.35 2.40 -5.14
N ALA A 223 9.20 3.06 -5.22
CA ALA A 223 8.91 4.04 -6.26
C ALA A 223 9.70 5.35 -6.12
N ALA A 224 10.02 5.76 -4.89
CA ALA A 224 10.92 6.89 -4.65
C ALA A 224 12.34 6.61 -5.16
N LYS A 225 12.79 5.35 -5.11
CA LYS A 225 14.10 4.92 -5.64
C LYS A 225 14.06 4.66 -7.15
N THR A 226 12.96 4.07 -7.64
CA THR A 226 12.78 3.65 -9.03
C THR A 226 11.43 4.15 -9.55
N PRO A 227 11.39 5.29 -10.26
CA PRO A 227 10.14 5.89 -10.72
C PRO A 227 9.25 4.97 -11.57
N ASP A 228 9.84 4.01 -12.30
CA ASP A 228 9.12 3.07 -13.16
C ASP A 228 8.15 2.14 -12.40
N ILE A 229 8.36 1.96 -11.09
CA ILE A 229 7.42 1.21 -10.24
C ILE A 229 6.02 1.83 -10.32
N ALA A 230 5.91 3.16 -10.48
CA ALA A 230 4.61 3.83 -10.64
C ALA A 230 3.84 3.41 -11.90
N GLN A 231 4.54 3.01 -12.96
CA GLN A 231 3.93 2.51 -14.19
C GLN A 231 3.62 1.02 -14.11
N LEU A 232 4.44 0.26 -13.37
CA LEU A 232 4.27 -1.19 -13.22
C LEU A 232 3.17 -1.56 -12.22
N THR A 233 2.98 -0.77 -11.15
CA THR A 233 2.01 -1.05 -10.08
C THR A 233 0.59 -1.38 -10.59
N PRO A 234 -0.02 -0.61 -11.53
CA PRO A 234 -1.35 -0.93 -12.03
C PRO A 234 -1.47 -2.31 -12.69
N PHE A 235 -0.41 -2.78 -13.37
CA PHE A 235 -0.39 -4.11 -14.00
C PHE A 235 -0.26 -5.22 -12.98
N ILE A 236 0.61 -5.04 -11.98
CA ILE A 236 0.76 -5.99 -10.86
C ILE A 236 -0.56 -6.12 -10.12
N LEU A 237 -1.19 -4.99 -9.76
CA LEU A 237 -2.47 -4.98 -9.05
C LEU A 237 -3.55 -5.67 -9.89
N ARG A 238 -3.65 -5.37 -11.19
CA ARG A 238 -4.63 -6.03 -12.07
C ARG A 238 -4.44 -7.55 -12.12
N THR A 239 -3.19 -8.01 -12.23
CA THR A 239 -2.85 -9.44 -12.24
C THR A 239 -3.22 -10.10 -10.90
N TRP A 240 -2.93 -9.40 -9.80
CA TRP A 240 -3.24 -9.86 -8.46
C TRP A 240 -4.76 -9.91 -8.20
N MET A 241 -5.54 -8.96 -8.73
CA MET A 241 -7.01 -8.97 -8.66
C MET A 241 -7.61 -10.24 -9.24
N TYR A 242 -7.12 -10.69 -10.40
CA TYR A 242 -7.62 -11.92 -11.02
C TYR A 242 -7.22 -13.17 -10.24
N SER A 243 -6.10 -13.09 -9.51
CA SER A 243 -5.58 -14.17 -8.67
C SER A 243 -6.21 -14.18 -7.27
N SER A 244 -6.96 -13.17 -6.84
CA SER A 244 -7.46 -13.06 -5.46
C SER A 244 -8.90 -13.52 -5.25
N GLY A 245 -9.53 -14.17 -6.24
CA GLY A 245 -10.91 -14.65 -6.08
C GLY A 245 -11.94 -13.53 -5.93
N VAL A 246 -11.64 -12.30 -6.39
CA VAL A 246 -12.60 -11.18 -6.36
C VAL A 246 -13.86 -11.52 -7.15
N MET A 247 -13.72 -12.17 -8.31
CA MET A 247 -14.82 -12.43 -9.25
C MET A 247 -15.42 -13.84 -9.14
N TRP A 248 -14.83 -14.73 -8.34
CA TRP A 248 -15.18 -16.15 -8.25
C TRP A 248 -14.88 -16.69 -6.85
N SER A 249 -15.66 -17.65 -6.35
CA SER A 249 -15.41 -18.28 -5.04
C SER A 249 -14.33 -19.35 -5.15
N LEU A 250 -13.41 -19.38 -4.18
CA LEU A 250 -12.29 -20.33 -4.15
C LEU A 250 -12.78 -21.79 -4.03
N ASP A 251 -13.91 -22.00 -3.34
CA ASP A 251 -14.59 -23.30 -3.22
C ASP A 251 -14.94 -23.95 -4.56
N THR A 252 -15.25 -23.14 -5.58
CA THR A 252 -15.62 -23.67 -6.90
C THR A 252 -14.39 -24.19 -7.65
N LEU A 253 -13.22 -23.60 -7.41
CA LEU A 253 -11.95 -24.07 -7.98
C LEU A 253 -11.38 -25.26 -7.19
N LEU A 254 -11.52 -25.26 -5.86
CA LEU A 254 -11.06 -26.35 -4.98
C LEU A 254 -11.74 -27.70 -5.28
N LYS A 255 -12.96 -27.68 -5.84
CA LYS A 255 -13.69 -28.90 -6.25
C LYS A 255 -13.18 -29.50 -7.57
N GLY A 256 -12.31 -28.83 -8.31
CA GLY A 256 -11.74 -29.34 -9.55
C GLY A 256 -10.32 -29.85 -9.38
N ASP A 257 -10.06 -31.12 -9.72
CA ASP A 257 -8.72 -31.76 -9.73
C ASP A 257 -7.71 -31.16 -10.74
N ARG A 258 -7.99 -29.98 -11.31
CA ARG A 258 -7.23 -29.39 -12.42
C ARG A 258 -6.13 -28.43 -11.98
N VAL A 259 -5.99 -28.14 -10.68
CA VAL A 259 -5.06 -27.12 -10.18
C VAL A 259 -4.02 -27.73 -9.25
N PRO A 260 -2.71 -27.48 -9.44
CA PRO A 260 -1.66 -27.97 -8.54
C PRO A 260 -1.87 -27.51 -7.10
N HIS A 261 -1.60 -28.40 -6.13
CA HIS A 261 -1.83 -28.14 -4.70
C HIS A 261 -1.14 -26.86 -4.19
N PHE A 262 0.08 -26.56 -4.67
CA PHE A 262 0.80 -25.34 -4.32
C PHE A 262 0.02 -24.05 -4.69
N VAL A 263 -0.69 -24.05 -5.81
CA VAL A 263 -1.48 -22.90 -6.26
C VAL A 263 -2.70 -22.71 -5.36
N LEU A 264 -3.33 -23.80 -4.91
CA LEU A 264 -4.45 -23.75 -3.96
C LEU A 264 -4.02 -23.17 -2.62
N VAL A 265 -2.87 -23.61 -2.09
CA VAL A 265 -2.30 -23.06 -0.85
C VAL A 265 -1.93 -21.58 -1.03
N ALA A 266 -1.30 -21.21 -2.15
CA ALA A 266 -0.96 -19.81 -2.42
C ALA A 266 -2.21 -18.90 -2.53
N LEU A 267 -3.31 -19.44 -3.04
CA LEU A 267 -4.61 -18.76 -3.11
C LEU A 267 -5.24 -18.59 -1.72
N GLU A 268 -5.19 -19.62 -0.88
CA GLU A 268 -5.74 -19.61 0.48
C GLU A 268 -5.03 -18.57 1.38
N TYR A 269 -3.71 -18.45 1.25
CA TYR A 269 -2.91 -17.48 2.02
C TYR A 269 -2.77 -16.11 1.35
N ASN A 270 -3.42 -15.88 0.20
CA ASN A 270 -3.37 -14.61 -0.50
C ASN A 270 -4.04 -13.50 0.36
N PRO A 271 -3.31 -12.44 0.78
CA PRO A 271 -3.86 -11.45 1.70
C PRO A 271 -5.09 -10.73 1.15
N ALA A 272 -5.14 -10.49 -0.18
CA ALA A 272 -6.32 -9.87 -0.78
C ALA A 272 -7.55 -10.78 -0.70
N ALA A 273 -7.38 -12.08 -0.95
CA ALA A 273 -8.46 -13.06 -0.84
C ALA A 273 -8.94 -13.15 0.62
N VAL A 274 -8.01 -13.26 1.56
CA VAL A 274 -8.28 -13.32 3.01
C VAL A 274 -9.16 -12.15 3.48
N TYR A 275 -8.82 -10.90 3.14
CA TYR A 275 -9.64 -9.75 3.56
C TYR A 275 -11.00 -9.70 2.86
N ILE A 276 -11.07 -10.11 1.58
CA ILE A 276 -12.33 -10.18 0.84
C ILE A 276 -13.27 -11.21 1.47
N ASP A 277 -12.76 -12.39 1.80
CA ASP A 277 -13.56 -13.47 2.37
C ASP A 277 -14.02 -13.15 3.79
N LEU A 278 -13.18 -12.49 4.60
CA LEU A 278 -13.60 -11.97 5.92
C LEU A 278 -14.75 -10.96 5.80
N MET A 279 -14.71 -10.08 4.80
CA MET A 279 -15.77 -9.09 4.58
C MET A 279 -17.05 -9.73 4.03
N ARG A 280 -16.92 -10.73 3.14
CA ARG A 280 -18.06 -11.53 2.66
C ARG A 280 -18.72 -12.30 3.80
N PHE A 281 -17.92 -12.94 4.66
CA PHE A 281 -18.42 -13.63 5.86
C PHE A 281 -19.18 -12.70 6.81
N ALA A 282 -18.66 -11.50 7.02
CA ALA A 282 -19.30 -10.54 7.91
C ALA A 282 -20.66 -10.08 7.35
N LEU A 283 -20.78 -9.90 6.03
CA LEU A 283 -21.88 -9.15 5.40
C LEU A 283 -22.90 -10.00 4.65
N ILE A 284 -22.58 -11.24 4.26
CA ILE A 284 -23.39 -12.07 3.38
C ILE A 284 -23.78 -13.37 4.07
N ASP A 285 -25.08 -13.61 4.17
CA ASP A 285 -25.66 -14.74 4.90
C ASP A 285 -25.36 -16.10 4.28
N SER A 286 -25.35 -16.15 2.94
CA SER A 286 -25.06 -17.38 2.19
C SER A 286 -23.59 -17.79 2.25
N PHE A 287 -22.70 -16.89 2.69
CA PHE A 287 -21.27 -17.17 2.88
C PHE A 287 -21.01 -17.62 4.32
N ALA A 288 -21.39 -18.86 4.63
CA ALA A 288 -21.37 -19.39 5.99
C ALA A 288 -19.96 -19.72 6.49
N GLY A 289 -19.79 -19.76 7.82
CA GLY A 289 -18.49 -20.02 8.48
C GLY A 289 -17.88 -21.40 8.18
N ALA A 290 -18.65 -22.34 7.60
CA ALA A 290 -18.12 -23.60 7.09
C ALA A 290 -17.19 -23.43 5.87
N GLN A 291 -17.27 -22.28 5.17
CA GLN A 291 -16.43 -21.93 4.03
C GLN A 291 -15.19 -21.12 4.44
N LEU A 292 -15.11 -20.65 5.69
CA LEU A 292 -13.89 -20.00 6.20
C LEU A 292 -13.06 -20.97 7.02
N PRO A 293 -11.80 -21.19 6.63
CA PRO A 293 -10.85 -21.83 7.51
C PRO A 293 -10.75 -21.08 8.85
N THR A 294 -10.70 -21.81 9.96
CA THR A 294 -10.62 -21.24 11.31
C THR A 294 -9.39 -20.35 11.53
N HIS A 295 -8.35 -20.53 10.70
CA HIS A 295 -7.10 -19.80 10.79
C HIS A 295 -7.09 -18.47 9.99
N VAL A 296 -8.14 -18.14 9.22
CA VAL A 296 -8.15 -16.95 8.35
C VAL A 296 -7.96 -15.64 9.13
N TRP A 297 -8.55 -15.50 10.31
CA TRP A 297 -8.35 -14.33 11.18
C TRP A 297 -6.90 -14.18 11.63
N ALA A 298 -6.24 -15.30 11.96
CA ALA A 298 -4.83 -15.30 12.36
C ALA A 298 -3.92 -14.94 11.17
N VAL A 299 -4.24 -15.42 9.97
CA VAL A 299 -3.54 -15.05 8.74
C VAL A 299 -3.73 -13.57 8.41
N ALA A 300 -4.95 -13.04 8.53
CA ALA A 300 -5.23 -11.62 8.33
C ALA A 300 -4.47 -10.73 9.32
N ALA A 301 -4.42 -11.13 10.59
CA ALA A 301 -3.64 -10.43 11.61
C ALA A 301 -2.13 -10.55 11.36
N GLY A 302 -1.65 -11.72 10.93
CA GLY A 302 -0.26 -11.98 10.56
C GLY A 302 0.18 -11.08 9.40
N TRP A 303 -0.60 -11.01 8.32
CA TRP A 303 -0.33 -10.11 7.19
C TRP A 303 -0.36 -8.64 7.59
N ALA A 304 -1.35 -8.21 8.38
CA ALA A 304 -1.42 -6.85 8.89
C ALA A 304 -0.18 -6.48 9.72
N LEU A 305 0.24 -7.37 10.63
CA LEU A 305 1.40 -7.17 11.47
C LEU A 305 2.69 -7.15 10.65
N VAL A 306 2.90 -8.16 9.79
CA VAL A 306 4.11 -8.28 8.98
C VAL A 306 4.24 -7.11 8.03
N CYS A 307 3.22 -6.83 7.20
CA CYS A 307 3.29 -5.72 6.25
C CYS A 307 3.28 -4.36 6.95
N GLY A 308 2.52 -4.21 8.05
CA GLY A 308 2.47 -2.97 8.82
C GLY A 308 3.81 -2.65 9.47
N VAL A 309 4.39 -3.58 10.23
CA VAL A 309 5.66 -3.37 10.94
C VAL A 309 6.83 -3.38 9.97
N ALA A 310 6.95 -4.41 9.11
CA ALA A 310 8.06 -4.49 8.18
C ALA A 310 8.01 -3.34 7.16
N GLY A 311 6.82 -2.96 6.69
CA GLY A 311 6.66 -1.82 5.80
C GLY A 311 7.03 -0.49 6.44
N PHE A 312 6.64 -0.28 7.70
CA PHE A 312 7.03 0.91 8.45
C PHE A 312 8.55 0.98 8.69
N VAL A 313 9.16 -0.10 9.17
CA VAL A 313 10.61 -0.16 9.44
C VAL A 313 11.39 -0.01 8.14
N TYR A 314 10.97 -0.69 7.07
CA TYR A 314 11.57 -0.57 5.75
C TYR A 314 11.45 0.86 5.23
N PHE A 315 10.31 1.53 5.36
CA PHE A 315 10.19 2.92 4.93
C PHE A 315 11.10 3.86 5.73
N TRP A 316 11.09 3.73 7.07
CA TRP A 316 11.89 4.54 8.00
C TRP A 316 13.40 4.43 7.75
N GLN A 317 13.89 3.26 7.34
CA GLN A 317 15.33 3.07 7.05
C GLN A 317 15.86 4.01 5.96
N ALA A 318 15.02 4.44 5.02
CA ALA A 318 15.41 5.34 3.92
C ALA A 318 14.93 6.78 4.14
N GLU A 319 14.55 7.16 5.36
CA GLU A 319 14.04 8.50 5.71
C GLU A 319 14.95 9.63 5.21
N GLU A 320 16.28 9.46 5.29
CA GLU A 320 17.30 10.43 4.86
C GLU A 320 17.35 10.66 3.34
N GLN A 321 16.86 9.70 2.55
CA GLN A 321 16.95 9.71 1.09
C GLN A 321 15.77 10.47 0.46
N TYR A 322 14.64 10.58 1.16
CA TYR A 322 13.45 11.21 0.62
C TYR A 322 13.60 12.75 0.58
N GLY A 323 13.47 13.32 -0.62
CA GLY A 323 13.50 14.77 -0.86
C GLY A 323 14.82 15.31 -1.39
N ARG A 324 15.89 14.51 -1.35
CA ARG A 324 17.13 14.76 -2.11
C ARG A 324 16.84 14.33 -3.55
N GLY A 325 16.99 15.28 -4.49
CA GLY A 325 16.81 15.02 -5.92
C GLY A 325 17.91 14.11 -6.45
#